data_AF-A0A356AUN4-F1
#
_entry.id   AF-A0A356AUN4-F1
#
_cell.length_a   1.000
_cell.length_b   1.000
_cell.length_c   1.000
_cell.angle_alpha   90.00
_cell.angle_beta   90.00
_cell.angle_gamma   90.00
#
_symmetry.space_group_name_H-M   'P 1'
#
loop_
_entity.id
_entity.type
_entity.pdbx_description
1 polymer ?
#
loop_
_entity_poly.entity_id
_entity_poly.type
_entity_poly.pdbx_seq_one_letter_code
_entity_poly.pdbx_strand_id
1 'polypeptide(L)' 'PMNPYERRIIHYSLQKNPYVETYSIGEEPNRRVVIKVKENQ' A
#
# COMPACT_ATOMS: atom_id res chain seq x y z
N PRO A 1 -1.77 12.90 -4.85
CA PRO A 1 -0.94 12.29 -3.78
C PRO A 1 -1.74 12.18 -2.48
N MET A 2 -1.58 11.09 -1.73
CA MET A 2 -2.28 10.88 -0.45
C MET A 2 -1.37 11.25 0.71
N ASN A 3 -1.94 11.87 1.75
CA ASN A 3 -1.16 12.21 2.94
C ASN A 3 -0.68 10.92 3.67
N PRO A 4 0.34 11.02 4.54
CA PRO A 4 0.87 9.83 5.23
C PRO A 4 -0.18 9.06 6.06
N TYR A 5 -1.22 9.74 6.56
CA TYR A 5 -2.27 9.14 7.37
C TYR A 5 -3.21 8.26 6.53
N GLU A 6 -3.67 8.76 5.38
CA GLU A 6 -4.50 8.02 4.42
C GLU A 6 -3.76 6.79 3.89
N ARG A 7 -2.46 6.92 3.58
CA ARG A 7 -1.62 5.78 3.16
C ARG A 7 -1.53 4.72 4.25
N ARG A 8 -1.43 5.14 5.52
CA ARG A 8 -1.39 4.23 6.67
C ARG A 8 -2.69 3.46 6.84
N ILE A 9 -3.85 4.09 6.58
CA ILE A 9 -5.15 3.41 6.59
C ILE A 9 -5.14 2.26 5.57
N ILE A 10 -4.72 2.53 4.33
CA ILE A 10 -4.67 1.50 3.28
C ILE A 10 -3.77 0.32 3.68
N HIS A 11 -2.57 0.62 4.17
CA HIS A 11 -1.65 -0.41 4.65
C HIS A 11 -2.26 -1.25 5.78
N TYR A 12 -2.93 -0.61 6.75
CA TYR A 12 -3.55 -1.31 7.87
C TYR A 12 -4.74 -2.17 7.44
N SER A 13 -5.63 -1.62 6.61
CA SER A 13 -6.81 -2.32 6.10
C SER A 13 -6.46 -3.57 5.28
N LEU A 14 -5.35 -3.55 4.55
CA LEU A 14 -4.93 -4.67 3.68
C LEU A 14 -3.85 -5.57 4.28
N GLN A 15 -3.36 -5.29 5.50
CA GLN A 15 -2.23 -6.00 6.12
C GLN A 15 -2.42 -7.53 6.19
N LYS A 16 -3.65 -7.99 6.47
CA LYS A 16 -3.98 -9.42 6.62
C LYS A 16 -4.67 -10.02 5.40
N ASN A 17 -4.74 -9.29 4.28
CA ASN A 17 -5.39 -9.81 3.08
C ASN A 17 -4.58 -11.00 2.52
N PRO A 18 -5.19 -12.16 2.23
CA PRO A 18 -4.46 -13.33 1.76
C PRO A 18 -3.99 -13.22 0.30
N TYR A 19 -4.58 -12.35 -0.51
CA TYR A 19 -4.33 -12.27 -1.95
C TYR A 19 -3.43 -11.10 -2.37
N VAL A 20 -3.34 -10.05 -1.56
CA VAL A 20 -2.60 -8.84 -1.92
C VAL A 20 -1.67 -8.38 -0.81
N GLU A 21 -0.65 -7.63 -1.21
CA GLU A 21 0.25 -6.89 -0.34
C GLU A 21 0.33 -5.43 -0.78
N THR A 22 0.80 -4.56 0.12
CA THR A 22 0.88 -3.12 -0.13
C THR A 22 2.22 -2.55 0.28
N TYR A 23 2.76 -1.64 -0.51
CA TYR A 23 3.99 -0.91 -0.20
C TYR A 23 3.94 0.50 -0.81
N SER A 24 4.69 1.44 -0.24
CA SER A 24 4.76 2.81 -0.76
C SER A 24 6.02 2.99 -1.62
N ILE A 25 5.90 3.62 -2.79
CA ILE A 25 7.03 3.97 -3.67
C ILE A 25 7.07 5.47 -3.94
N GLY A 26 8.25 5.96 -4.31
CA GLY A 26 8.51 7.37 -4.60
C GLY A 26 8.72 8.23 -3.35
N GLU A 27 9.06 9.49 -3.58
CA GLU A 27 9.29 10.51 -2.55
C GLU A 27 8.20 11.57 -2.59
N GLU A 28 7.99 12.29 -1.49
CA GLU A 28 7.02 13.39 -1.46
C GLU A 28 7.39 14.48 -2.48
N PRO A 29 6.41 15.07 -3.19
CA PRO A 29 4.96 14.87 -3.08
C PRO A 29 4.43 13.71 -3.94
N ASN A 30 5.28 12.97 -4.63
CA ASN A 30 4.90 11.94 -5.60
C ASN A 30 4.81 10.53 -4.99
N ARG A 31 4.82 10.43 -3.66
CA ARG A 31 4.77 9.16 -2.94
C ARG A 31 3.38 8.54 -3.07
N ARG A 32 3.33 7.28 -3.50
CA ARG A 32 2.09 6.55 -3.78
C ARG A 32 2.12 5.15 -3.20
N VAL A 33 0.94 4.63 -2.86
CA VAL A 33 0.75 3.24 -2.44
C VAL A 33 0.59 2.38 -3.68
N VAL A 34 1.28 1.25 -3.71
CA VAL A 34 1.14 0.19 -4.70
C VAL A 34 0.50 -1.00 -4.00
N ILE A 35 -0.46 -1.61 -4.69
CA ILE A 35 -1.11 -2.85 -4.29
C ILE A 35 -0.70 -3.91 -5.31
N LYS A 36 -0.11 -5.00 -4.84
CA LYS A 36 0.35 -6.11 -5.69
C LYS A 36 -0.35 -7.40 -5.27
N VAL A 37 -0.64 -8.28 -6.23
CA VAL A 37 -1.05 -9.66 -5.95
C VAL A 37 0.15 -10.40 -5.36
N LYS A 38 -0.09 -11.20 -4.32
CA LYS A 38 0.93 -12.07 -3.74
C LYS A 38 1.28 -13.17 -4.74
N GLU A 39 2.55 -13.29 -5.07
CA GLU A 39 3.08 -14.41 -5.84
C GLU A 39 3.14 -15.61 -4.89
N ASN A 40 2.04 -16.36 -4.78
CA ASN A 40 1.91 -17.77 -4.32
C ASN A 40 0.43 -18.13 -4.11
N GLN A 41 -0.34 -18.13 -5.20
CA GLN A 41 -1.41 -19.11 -5.37
C GLN A 41 -0.92 -20.21 -6.29
#